data_AF-A0A9D9GWM5-F1
#
_entry.id   AF-A0A9D9GWM5-F1
#
_cell.length_a   1.000
_cell.length_b   1.000
_cell.length_c   1.000
_cell.angle_alpha   90.00
_cell.angle_beta   90.00
_cell.angle_gamma   90.00
#
_symmetry.space_group_name_H-M   'P 1'
#
loop_
_entity.id
_entity.type
_entity.pdbx_description
1 polymer ?
#
loop_
_entity_poly.entity_id
_entity_poly.type
_entity_poly.pdbx_seq_one_letter_code
_entity_poly.pdbx_strand_id
1 'polypeptide(L)'
;MRESTRLDLLRLHSALEETKEKAALEEAERALAKDEEANAFSRQAKEMAKRYADEPTEENLRLLHQAKQRLDGCKAAIFYFEKLAEYRSVLDKINGLLPQIGGLCFE
;
A
#
# COMPACT_ATOMS: atom_id res chain seq x y z
N MET A 1 23.61 21.61 -11.00
CA MET A 1 23.04 21.06 -9.74
C MET A 1 21.60 20.56 -9.87
N ARG A 2 20.62 21.31 -10.42
CA ARG A 2 19.21 20.85 -10.51
C ARG A 2 18.98 19.58 -11.36
N GLU A 3 19.82 19.31 -12.35
CA GLU A 3 19.71 18.11 -13.19
C GLU A 3 20.14 16.82 -12.50
N SER A 4 21.13 16.88 -11.60
CA SER A 4 21.60 15.69 -10.85
C SER A 4 20.50 15.19 -9.91
N THR A 5 19.90 16.08 -9.13
CA THR A 5 18.79 15.75 -8.22
C THR A 5 17.59 15.17 -8.97
N ARG A 6 17.29 15.65 -10.18
CA ARG A 6 16.22 15.10 -11.01
C ARG A 6 16.53 13.69 -11.50
N LEU A 7 17.78 13.43 -11.90
CA LEU A 7 18.23 12.10 -12.32
C LEU A 7 18.24 11.10 -11.17
N ASP A 8 18.64 11.51 -9.97
CA ASP A 8 18.68 10.65 -8.79
C ASP A 8 17.27 10.30 -8.28
N LEU A 9 16.33 11.25 -8.35
CA LEU A 9 14.91 10.98 -8.07
C LEU A 9 14.29 10.02 -9.09
N LEU A 10 14.61 10.17 -10.39
CA LEU A 10 14.14 9.25 -11.42
C LEU A 10 14.74 7.85 -11.25
N ARG A 11 16.01 7.74 -10.88
CA ARG A 11 16.67 6.45 -10.58
C ARG A 11 16.06 5.77 -9.36
N LEU A 12 15.76 6.53 -8.30
CA LEU A 12 15.07 6.00 -7.12
C LEU A 12 13.66 5.53 -7.47
N HIS A 13 12.94 6.28 -8.30
CA HIS A 13 11.61 5.91 -8.76
C HIS A 13 11.65 4.63 -9.60
N SER A 14 12.53 4.53 -10.61
CA SER A 14 12.71 3.32 -11.40
C SER A 14 13.18 2.13 -10.56
N ALA A 15 14.09 2.33 -9.62
CA ALA A 15 14.51 1.28 -8.70
C ALA A 15 13.35 0.79 -7.82
N LEU A 16 12.45 1.68 -7.40
CA LEU A 16 11.20 1.35 -6.72
C LEU A 16 10.27 0.51 -7.59
N GLU A 17 10.15 0.86 -8.87
CA GLU A 17 9.34 0.13 -9.83
C GLU A 17 9.85 -1.29 -10.13
N GLU A 18 11.14 -1.52 -9.95
CA GLU A 18 11.80 -2.80 -10.19
C GLU A 18 12.01 -3.62 -8.90
N THR A 19 11.52 -3.15 -7.75
CA THR A 19 11.66 -3.90 -6.49
C THR A 19 10.90 -5.22 -6.54
N LYS A 20 11.51 -6.26 -5.95
CA LYS A 20 10.87 -7.56 -5.77
C LYS A 20 9.58 -7.44 -4.96
N GLU A 21 9.54 -6.48 -4.04
CA GLU A 21 8.40 -6.17 -3.19
C GLU A 21 7.23 -5.56 -3.97
N LYS A 22 7.49 -4.69 -4.96
CA LYS A 22 6.42 -4.19 -5.86
C LYS A 22 5.87 -5.32 -6.73
N ALA A 23 6.75 -6.15 -7.32
CA ALA A 23 6.31 -7.30 -8.11
C ALA A 23 5.49 -8.30 -7.28
N ALA A 24 5.90 -8.58 -6.04
CA ALA A 24 5.14 -9.43 -5.11
C ALA A 24 3.80 -8.80 -4.71
N LEU A 25 3.72 -7.48 -4.55
CA LEU A 25 2.46 -6.78 -4.32
C LEU A 25 1.52 -6.90 -5.52
N GLU A 26 2.01 -6.70 -6.74
CA GLU A 26 1.21 -6.86 -7.96
C GLU A 26 0.72 -8.29 -8.18
N GLU A 27 1.51 -9.28 -7.77
CA GLU A 27 1.09 -10.69 -7.75
C GLU A 27 -0.03 -10.91 -6.74
N ALA A 28 0.12 -10.35 -5.54
CA ALA A 28 -0.90 -10.44 -4.50
C ALA A 28 -2.20 -9.73 -4.89
N GLU A 29 -2.12 -8.59 -5.59
CA GLU A 29 -3.28 -7.91 -6.18
C GLU A 29 -4.01 -8.78 -7.19
N ARG A 30 -3.26 -9.46 -8.06
CA ARG A 30 -3.83 -10.40 -9.03
C ARG A 30 -4.46 -11.62 -8.35
N ALA A 31 -3.85 -12.13 -7.28
CA ALA A 31 -4.42 -13.24 -6.50
C ALA A 31 -5.73 -12.80 -5.82
N LEU A 32 -5.75 -11.62 -5.20
CA LEU A 32 -6.94 -11.03 -4.59
C LEU A 32 -8.04 -10.78 -5.62
N ALA A 33 -7.70 -10.33 -6.83
CA ALA A 33 -8.69 -10.07 -7.88
C ALA A 33 -9.33 -11.35 -8.44
N LYS A 34 -8.59 -12.47 -8.44
CA LYS A 34 -9.08 -13.79 -8.87
C LYS A 34 -9.94 -14.48 -7.81
N ASP A 35 -9.76 -14.13 -6.54
CA ASP A 35 -10.59 -14.59 -5.44
C ASP A 35 -11.85 -13.72 -5.35
N GLU A 36 -12.95 -14.19 -5.94
CA GLU A 36 -14.20 -13.44 -6.05
C GLU A 36 -14.76 -13.02 -4.68
N GLU A 37 -14.63 -13.89 -3.68
CA GLU A 37 -15.10 -13.65 -2.31
C GLU A 37 -14.23 -12.60 -1.63
N ALA A 38 -12.90 -12.75 -1.69
CA ALA A 38 -11.98 -11.77 -1.12
C ALA A 38 -12.08 -10.40 -1.81
N ASN A 39 -12.29 -10.37 -3.13
CA ASN A 39 -12.51 -9.14 -3.89
C ASN A 39 -13.82 -8.46 -3.48
N ALA A 40 -14.91 -9.22 -3.32
CA ALA A 40 -16.18 -8.70 -2.84
C ALA A 40 -16.07 -8.11 -1.43
N PHE A 41 -15.44 -8.83 -0.49
CA PHE A 41 -15.20 -8.31 0.86
C PHE A 41 -14.24 -7.11 0.88
N SER A 42 -13.23 -7.09 0.01
CA SER A 42 -12.30 -5.96 -0.11
C SER A 42 -13.04 -4.70 -0.58
N ARG A 43 -13.93 -4.82 -1.56
CA ARG A 43 -14.80 -3.71 -2.00
C ARG A 43 -15.74 -3.24 -0.90
N GLN A 44 -16.38 -4.18 -0.19
CA GLN A 44 -17.26 -3.86 0.93
C GLN A 44 -16.50 -3.12 2.05
N ALA A 45 -15.31 -3.60 2.42
CA ALA A 45 -14.48 -2.96 3.44
C ALA A 45 -14.05 -1.55 3.03
N LYS A 46 -13.69 -1.33 1.75
CA LYS A 46 -13.38 0.00 1.21
C LYS A 46 -14.59 0.94 1.26
N GLU A 47 -15.78 0.45 0.92
CA GLU A 47 -17.00 1.24 0.99
C GLU A 47 -17.33 1.63 2.44
N MET A 48 -17.24 0.68 3.37
CA MET A 48 -17.49 0.97 4.79
C MET A 48 -16.43 1.92 5.38
N ALA A 49 -15.17 1.80 4.96
CA ALA A 49 -14.11 2.72 5.37
C ALA A 49 -14.39 4.13 4.88
N LYS A 50 -14.88 4.27 3.64
CA LYS A 50 -15.30 5.56 3.09
C LYS A 50 -16.48 6.13 3.88
N ARG A 51 -17.52 5.33 4.13
CA ARG A 51 -18.69 5.76 4.92
C ARG A 51 -18.31 6.21 6.32
N TYR A 52 -17.39 5.50 6.99
CA TYR A 52 -16.88 5.92 8.30
C TYR A 52 -16.06 7.21 8.24
N ALA A 53 -15.27 7.40 7.18
CA ALA A 53 -14.53 8.65 6.98
C ALA A 53 -15.46 9.85 6.72
N ASP A 54 -16.54 9.64 5.97
CA ASP A 54 -17.56 10.65 5.69
C ASP A 54 -18.44 10.92 6.94
N GLU A 55 -18.77 9.87 7.69
CA GLU A 55 -19.62 9.92 8.89
C GLU A 55 -19.13 8.95 9.98
N PRO A 56 -18.33 9.42 10.96
CA PRO A 56 -17.68 8.56 11.96
C PRO A 56 -18.62 8.20 13.13
N THR A 57 -19.68 7.47 12.85
CA THR A 57 -20.62 6.95 13.85
C THR A 57 -20.20 5.58 14.38
N GLU A 58 -20.69 5.19 15.56
CA GLU A 58 -20.45 3.85 16.12
C GLU A 58 -21.00 2.74 15.21
N GLU A 59 -22.13 2.97 14.54
CA GLU A 59 -22.68 1.99 13.60
C GLU A 59 -21.78 1.82 12.37
N ASN A 60 -21.30 2.93 11.78
CA ASN A 60 -20.36 2.85 10.66
C ASN A 60 -19.02 2.20 11.07
N LEU A 61 -18.55 2.45 12.30
CA LEU A 61 -17.38 1.76 12.85
C LEU A 61 -17.63 0.26 13.01
N ARG A 62 -18.81 -0.14 13.49
CA ARG A 62 -19.20 -1.55 13.63
C ARG A 62 -19.28 -2.26 12.29
N LEU A 63 -19.87 -1.62 11.28
CA LEU A 63 -19.95 -2.15 9.91
C LEU A 63 -18.56 -2.29 9.28
N LEU A 64 -17.67 -1.33 9.50
CA LEU A 64 -16.27 -1.41 9.07
C LEU A 64 -15.55 -2.59 9.74
N HIS A 65 -15.72 -2.78 11.05
CA HIS A 65 -15.14 -3.92 11.76
C HIS A 65 -15.64 -5.27 11.24
N GLN A 66 -16.94 -5.40 10.96
CA GLN A 66 -17.51 -6.63 10.39
C GLN A 66 -16.97 -6.92 8.99
N ALA A 67 -16.87 -5.88 8.15
CA ALA A 67 -16.28 -6.03 6.81
C ALA A 67 -14.80 -6.45 6.89
N LYS A 68 -14.05 -5.87 7.84
CA LYS A 68 -12.66 -6.27 8.09
C LYS A 68 -12.54 -7.72 8.55
N GLN A 69 -13.35 -8.17 9.51
CA GLN A 69 -13.30 -9.56 9.99
C GLN A 69 -13.55 -10.60 8.89
N ARG A 70 -14.46 -10.29 7.95
CA ARG A 70 -14.70 -11.17 6.79
C ARG A 70 -13.50 -11.20 5.86
N LEU A 71 -12.89 -10.05 5.63
CA LEU A 71 -11.69 -9.93 4.81
C LEU A 71 -10.48 -10.63 5.42
N ASP A 72 -10.33 -10.58 6.76
CA ASP A 72 -9.29 -11.29 7.52
C ASP A 72 -9.45 -12.83 7.42
N GLY A 73 -10.61 -13.34 7.00
CA GLY A 73 -10.82 -14.77 6.71
C GLY A 73 -10.29 -15.21 5.34
N CYS A 74 -10.00 -14.27 4.44
CA CYS A 74 -9.59 -14.58 3.07
C CYS A 74 -8.07 -14.63 2.95
N LYS A 75 -7.53 -15.81 2.60
CA LYS A 75 -6.07 -16.01 2.42
C LYS A 75 -5.48 -15.04 1.38
N ALA A 76 -6.18 -14.77 0.28
CA ALA A 76 -5.72 -13.84 -0.74
C ALA A 76 -5.65 -12.39 -0.22
N ALA A 77 -6.56 -11.99 0.67
CA ALA A 77 -6.55 -10.67 1.29
C ALA A 77 -5.43 -10.54 2.33
N ILE A 78 -5.22 -11.56 3.16
CA ILE A 78 -4.08 -11.61 4.09
C ILE A 78 -2.77 -11.46 3.30
N PHE A 79 -2.58 -12.27 2.25
CA PHE A 79 -1.40 -12.22 1.41
C PHE A 79 -1.19 -10.83 0.79
N TYR A 80 -2.26 -10.20 0.29
CA TYR A 80 -2.20 -8.81 -0.20
C TYR A 80 -1.75 -7.82 0.88
N PHE A 81 -2.30 -7.89 2.09
CA PHE A 81 -1.93 -6.97 3.17
C PHE A 81 -0.49 -7.18 3.66
N GLU A 82 -0.01 -8.41 3.71
CA GLU A 82 1.38 -8.73 4.01
C GLU A 82 2.33 -8.09 2.98
N LYS A 83 2.05 -8.28 1.68
CA LYS A 83 2.86 -7.68 0.61
C LYS A 83 2.76 -6.16 0.57
N LEU A 84 1.60 -5.60 0.91
CA LEU A 84 1.44 -4.15 1.03
C LEU A 84 2.28 -3.59 2.18
N ALA A 85 2.35 -4.29 3.31
CA ALA A 85 3.17 -3.90 4.45
C ALA A 85 4.67 -3.98 4.13
N GLU A 86 5.11 -5.06 3.48
CA GLU A 86 6.50 -5.20 2.99
C GLU A 86 6.87 -4.06 2.02
N TYR A 87 6.03 -3.78 1.03
CA TYR A 87 6.26 -2.69 0.08
C TYR A 87 6.26 -1.31 0.75
N ARG A 88 5.36 -1.06 1.71
CA ARG A 88 5.39 0.17 2.53
C ARG A 88 6.68 0.33 3.31
N SER A 89 7.22 -0.75 3.89
CA SER A 89 8.51 -0.69 4.58
C SER A 89 9.65 -0.27 3.65
N VAL A 90 9.63 -0.72 2.39
CA VAL A 90 10.59 -0.28 1.37
C VAL A 90 10.42 1.21 1.06
N LEU A 91 9.17 1.67 0.89
CA LEU A 91 8.87 3.09 0.68
C LEU A 91 9.33 3.96 1.85
N ASP A 92 9.12 3.52 3.09
CA ASP A 92 9.54 4.26 4.29
C ASP A 92 11.05 4.34 4.40
N LYS A 93 11.78 3.26 4.07
CA LYS A 93 13.25 3.28 4.01
C LYS A 93 13.74 4.29 2.97
N ILE A 94 13.12 4.33 1.80
CA ILE A 94 13.49 5.27 0.74
C ILE A 94 13.17 6.70 1.15
N ASN A 95 11.99 6.94 1.73
CA ASN A 95 11.62 8.25 2.26
C ASN A 95 12.59 8.72 3.36
N GLY A 96 13.14 7.81 4.18
CA GLY A 96 14.18 8.13 5.16
C GLY A 96 15.56 8.42 4.56
N LEU A 97 15.84 7.93 3.34
CA LEU A 97 17.09 8.20 2.61
C LEU A 97 17.02 9.50 1.80
N LEU A 98 15.83 9.95 1.39
CA LEU A 98 15.65 11.18 0.61
C LEU A 98 16.27 12.45 1.27
N PRO A 99 16.11 12.70 2.59
CA PRO A 99 16.77 13.83 3.26
C PRO A 99 18.29 13.76 3.25
N GLN A 100 18.88 12.55 3.27
CA GLN A 100 20.33 12.34 3.26
C GLN A 100 20.93 12.65 1.88
N ILE A 101 20.21 12.30 0.82
CA ILE A 101 20.55 12.68 -0.56
C ILE A 101 20.40 14.19 -0.76
N GLY A 102 19.37 14.80 -0.15
CA GLY A 102 19.20 16.24 -0.12
C GLY A 102 20.34 16.97 0.61
N GLY A 103 20.80 16.45 1.75
CA GLY A 103 21.92 17.00 2.52
C GLY A 103 23.27 16.95 1.78
N LEU A 104 23.55 15.87 1.06
CA LEU A 104 24.75 15.71 0.23
C LEU A 104 24.78 16.62 -1.01
N CYS A 105 23.68 17.30 -1.34
CA CYS A 105 23.60 18.22 -2.48
C CYS A 105 23.81 19.70 -2.10
N PHE A 106 23.99 20.02 -0.81
CA PHE A 106 24.17 21.39 -0.31
C PHE A 106 25.48 21.62 0.47
N GLU A 107 26.35 20.61 0.56
CA GLU A 107 27.75 20.76 1.01
C GLU A 107 28.73 20.83 -0.15
#